data_AF-I5BSS8-F1
#
_entry.id   AF-I5BSS8-F1
#
_cell.length_a   1.000
_cell.length_b   1.000
_cell.length_c   1.000
_cell.angle_alpha   90.00
_cell.angle_beta   90.00
_cell.angle_gamma   90.00
#
_symmetry.space_group_name_H-M   'P 1'
#
loop_
_entity.id
_entity.type
_entity.pdbx_description
1 polymer ?
#
loop_
_entity_poly.entity_id
_entity_poly.type
_entity_poly.pdbx_seq_one_letter_code
_entity_poly.pdbx_strand_id
1 'polypeptide(L)'
;MTRNENYWGEEPGIKRIFIQHNSESASQRLLLEKGDIDIANKLGPDDFDAVADNSDIQTLNGPSGTIYYMGLNVRNEHLSKPRVVEAMKYLIDYQALPRPSARAR
;
A
#
# COMPACT_ATOMS: atom_id res chain seq x y z
N MET A 1 4.68 -17.41 10.80
CA MET A 1 3.61 -18.38 10.51
C MET A 1 4.23 -19.62 9.89
N THR A 2 3.72 -20.82 10.20
CA THR A 2 4.25 -22.10 9.70
C THR A 2 3.17 -22.84 8.93
N ARG A 3 3.58 -23.72 8.01
CA ARG A 3 2.67 -24.55 7.20
C ARG A 3 1.71 -25.35 8.09
N ASN A 4 0.45 -25.42 7.68
CA ASN A 4 -0.53 -26.32 8.27
C ASN A 4 -0.61 -27.59 7.41
N GLU A 5 -0.08 -28.70 7.93
CA GLU A 5 -0.07 -30.01 7.25
C GLU A 5 -1.48 -30.63 7.12
N ASN A 6 -2.42 -30.20 7.97
CA ASN A 6 -3.81 -30.66 7.95
C ASN A 6 -4.73 -29.73 7.16
N TYR A 7 -4.18 -28.93 6.23
CA TYR A 7 -5.00 -28.07 5.38
C TYR A 7 -5.82 -28.94 4.41
N TRP A 8 -7.12 -28.66 4.33
CA TRP A 8 -8.09 -29.47 3.58
C TRP A 8 -7.95 -29.34 2.05
N GLY A 9 -7.25 -28.32 1.58
CA GLY A 9 -6.98 -28.06 0.16
C GLY A 9 -5.58 -28.49 -0.25
N GLU A 10 -5.05 -27.82 -1.27
CA GLU A 10 -3.67 -28.05 -1.73
C GLU A 10 -2.66 -27.65 -0.65
N GLU A 11 -1.66 -28.49 -0.43
CA GLU A 11 -0.61 -28.25 0.54
C GLU A 11 0.18 -26.96 0.18
N PRO A 12 0.34 -26.00 1.10
CA PRO A 12 1.06 -24.76 0.80
C PRO A 12 2.51 -25.02 0.38
N GLY A 13 2.94 -24.51 -0.78
CA GLY A 13 4.31 -24.71 -1.29
C GLY A 13 5.44 -24.18 -0.38
N ILE A 14 5.13 -23.31 0.57
CA ILE A 14 6.09 -22.67 1.49
C ILE A 14 6.00 -23.28 2.90
N LYS A 15 7.14 -23.49 3.56
CA LYS A 15 7.20 -24.06 4.93
C LYS A 15 6.95 -23.02 6.02
N ARG A 16 7.46 -21.81 5.84
CA ARG A 16 7.41 -20.74 6.85
C ARG A 16 7.32 -19.38 6.17
N ILE A 17 6.52 -18.50 6.76
CA ILE A 17 6.43 -17.08 6.40
C ILE A 17 6.87 -16.26 7.62
N PHE A 18 7.80 -15.34 7.41
CA PHE A 18 8.18 -14.32 8.39
C PHE A 18 7.72 -12.96 7.87
N ILE A 19 6.92 -12.26 8.68
CA ILE A 19 6.46 -10.91 8.35
C ILE A 19 7.20 -9.97 9.28
N GLN A 20 8.03 -9.13 8.70
CA GLN A 20 8.77 -8.10 9.41
C GLN A 20 8.13 -6.74 9.17
N HIS A 21 7.95 -5.97 10.25
CA HIS A 21 7.59 -4.57 10.11
C HIS A 21 8.84 -3.74 9.84
N ASN A 22 8.84 -3.03 8.72
CA ASN A 22 9.85 -2.05 8.36
C ASN A 22 9.13 -0.73 8.06
N SER A 23 9.38 0.31 8.86
CA SER A 23 8.65 1.58 8.79
C SER A 23 8.94 2.35 7.51
N GLU A 24 10.18 2.32 7.03
CA GLU A 24 10.64 3.10 5.89
C GLU A 24 10.62 2.29 4.59
N SER A 25 10.04 2.89 3.54
CA SER A 25 10.00 2.30 2.19
C SER A 25 11.40 2.05 1.62
N ALA A 26 12.31 3.02 1.74
CA ALA A 26 13.69 2.88 1.27
C ALA A 26 14.44 1.70 1.93
N SER A 27 14.17 1.44 3.22
CA SER A 27 14.75 0.30 3.93
C SER A 27 14.24 -1.03 3.37
N GLN A 28 12.94 -1.13 3.07
CA GLN A 28 12.39 -2.32 2.42
C GLN A 28 13.00 -2.54 1.03
N ARG A 29 13.18 -1.47 0.26
CA ARG A 29 13.82 -1.50 -1.06
C ARG A 29 15.23 -2.11 -1.00
N LEU A 30 16.06 -1.60 -0.10
CA LEU A 30 17.44 -2.06 0.07
C LEU A 30 17.51 -3.53 0.52
N LEU A 31 16.60 -3.97 1.38
CA LEU A 31 16.53 -5.37 1.81
C LEU A 31 16.11 -6.28 0.66
N LEU A 32 15.19 -5.83 -0.20
CA LEU A 32 14.76 -6.58 -1.39
C LEU A 32 15.90 -6.69 -2.40
N GLU A 33 16.59 -5.58 -2.70
CA GLU A 33 17.73 -5.55 -3.62
C GLU A 33 18.90 -6.43 -3.15
N LYS A 34 19.08 -6.57 -1.82
CA LYS A 34 20.10 -7.44 -1.22
C LYS A 34 19.68 -8.91 -1.11
N GLY A 35 18.39 -9.21 -1.32
CA GLY A 35 17.84 -10.55 -1.12
C GLY A 35 17.63 -10.94 0.34
N ASP A 36 17.63 -9.97 1.27
CA ASP A 36 17.33 -10.21 2.69
C ASP A 36 15.82 -10.45 2.91
N ILE A 37 14.98 -9.94 2.01
CA ILE A 37 13.54 -10.22 1.95
C ILE A 37 13.15 -10.63 0.54
N ASP A 38 12.18 -11.54 0.44
CA ASP A 38 11.66 -11.99 -0.86
C ASP A 38 10.58 -11.04 -1.44
N ILE A 39 9.89 -10.30 -0.57
CA ILE A 39 8.75 -9.44 -0.95
C ILE A 39 8.79 -8.13 -0.16
N ALA A 40 8.84 -7.01 -0.87
CA ALA A 40 8.51 -5.69 -0.33
C ALA A 40 7.04 -5.35 -0.65
N ASN A 41 6.33 -4.72 0.29
CA ASN A 41 4.92 -4.41 0.12
C ASN A 41 4.65 -2.94 0.41
N LYS A 42 3.85 -2.29 -0.45
CA LYS A 42 3.51 -0.86 -0.37
C LYS A 42 4.73 0.07 -0.36
N LEU A 43 5.67 -0.16 -1.27
CA LEU A 43 6.75 0.80 -1.53
C LEU A 43 6.14 2.16 -1.91
N GLY A 44 6.79 3.24 -1.46
CA GLY A 44 6.51 4.59 -1.93
C GLY A 44 6.80 4.70 -3.42
N PRO A 45 6.20 5.68 -4.13
CA PRO A 45 6.33 5.80 -5.59
C PRO A 45 7.78 5.84 -6.08
N ASP A 46 8.64 6.63 -5.44
CA ASP A 46 10.04 6.77 -5.85
C ASP A 46 10.85 5.47 -5.66
N ASP A 47 10.59 4.75 -4.56
CA ASP A 47 11.24 3.47 -4.28
C ASP A 47 10.72 2.34 -5.17
N PHE A 48 9.43 2.39 -5.51
CA PHE A 48 8.82 1.47 -6.47
C PHE A 48 9.44 1.65 -7.85
N ASP A 49 9.53 2.90 -8.33
CA ASP A 49 10.14 3.21 -9.62
C ASP A 49 11.63 2.80 -9.64
N ALA A 50 12.35 2.99 -8.53
CA ALA A 50 13.75 2.57 -8.42
C ALA A 50 13.97 1.06 -8.57
N VAL A 51 13.04 0.20 -8.11
CA VAL A 51 13.15 -1.26 -8.27
C VAL A 51 12.55 -1.76 -9.57
N ALA A 52 11.67 -0.99 -10.21
CA ALA A 52 11.01 -1.37 -11.46
C ALA A 52 12.00 -1.57 -12.62
N ASP A 53 13.14 -0.87 -12.58
CA ASP A 53 14.20 -0.98 -13.59
C ASP A 53 15.20 -2.13 -13.30
N ASN A 54 15.07 -2.82 -12.17
CA ASN A 54 15.95 -3.94 -11.80
C ASN A 54 15.46 -5.26 -12.42
N SER A 55 16.29 -5.89 -13.26
CA SER A 55 15.96 -7.14 -13.95
C SER A 55 15.74 -8.34 -13.03
N ASP A 56 16.28 -8.29 -11.81
CA ASP A 56 16.18 -9.37 -10.83
C ASP A 56 14.91 -9.25 -9.97
N ILE A 57 14.16 -8.15 -10.10
CA ILE A 57 12.97 -7.85 -9.31
C ILE A 57 11.74 -7.81 -10.21
N GLN A 58 10.75 -8.63 -9.87
CA GLN A 58 9.44 -8.57 -10.53
C GLN A 58 8.49 -7.63 -9.77
N THR A 59 7.98 -6.61 -10.46
CA THR A 59 6.91 -5.76 -9.94
C THR A 59 5.54 -6.37 -10.22
N LEU A 60 4.68 -6.47 -9.20
CA LEU A 60 3.29 -6.89 -9.32
C LEU A 60 2.36 -5.73 -8.97
N ASN A 61 1.47 -5.37 -9.89
CA ASN A 61 0.46 -4.34 -9.70
C ASN A 61 -0.93 -4.91 -9.96
N GLY A 62 -1.92 -4.46 -9.21
CA GLY A 62 -3.31 -4.88 -9.37
C GLY A 62 -4.30 -3.81 -8.90
N PRO A 63 -5.57 -3.89 -9.34
CA PRO A 63 -6.59 -2.96 -8.90
C PRO A 63 -6.79 -3.07 -7.39
N SER A 64 -6.80 -1.92 -6.71
CA SER A 64 -7.06 -1.85 -5.27
C SER A 64 -8.53 -1.51 -5.02
N GLY A 65 -9.19 -2.27 -4.13
CA GLY A 65 -10.50 -1.92 -3.60
C GLY A 65 -10.48 -0.87 -2.50
N THR A 66 -9.33 -0.22 -2.27
CA THR A 66 -9.15 0.76 -1.18
C THR A 66 -9.69 2.12 -1.60
N ILE A 67 -10.55 2.71 -0.77
CA ILE A 67 -11.08 4.07 -0.95
C ILE A 67 -10.47 4.96 0.13
N TYR A 68 -9.77 6.01 -0.31
CA TYR A 68 -9.32 7.09 0.57
C TYR A 68 -10.40 8.16 0.62
N TYR A 69 -10.83 8.53 1.83
CA TYR A 69 -11.80 9.59 2.04
C TYR A 69 -11.43 10.45 3.26
N MET A 70 -11.86 11.70 3.23
CA MET A 70 -11.73 12.60 4.38
C MET A 70 -12.98 12.45 5.25
N GLY A 71 -12.80 11.91 6.45
CA GLY A 71 -13.84 11.91 7.49
C GLY A 71 -13.74 13.16 8.36
N LEU A 72 -14.88 13.78 8.68
CA LEU A 72 -14.95 14.88 9.64
C LEU A 72 -15.59 14.39 10.94
N ASN A 73 -15.04 14.82 12.08
CA ASN A 73 -15.60 14.47 13.38
C ASN A 73 -16.87 15.28 13.65
N VAL A 74 -18.03 14.68 13.38
CA VAL A 74 -19.35 15.31 13.55
C VAL A 74 -19.75 15.56 15.02
N ARG A 75 -18.96 15.11 16.01
CA ARG A 75 -19.15 15.48 17.42
C ARG A 75 -18.70 16.91 17.70
N ASN A 76 -17.86 17.49 16.84
CA ASN A 76 -17.48 18.90 16.93
C ASN A 76 -18.57 19.76 16.25
N GLU A 77 -19.09 20.75 16.97
CA GLU A 77 -20.18 21.61 16.50
C GLU A 77 -19.84 22.39 15.21
N HIS A 78 -18.57 22.74 15.01
CA HIS A 78 -18.14 23.44 13.80
C HIS A 78 -18.06 22.50 12.59
N LEU A 79 -17.63 21.25 12.82
CA LEU A 79 -17.43 20.26 11.75
C LEU A 79 -18.72 19.47 11.40
N SER A 80 -19.78 19.60 12.19
CA SER A 80 -21.09 18.98 11.93
C SER A 80 -21.97 19.77 10.97
N LYS A 81 -21.63 21.03 10.67
CA LYS A 81 -22.42 21.93 9.81
C LYS A 81 -22.27 21.50 8.34
N PRO A 82 -23.36 21.19 7.60
CA PRO A 82 -23.26 20.72 6.21
C PRO A 82 -22.48 21.66 5.28
N ARG A 83 -22.64 22.98 5.45
CA ARG A 83 -21.87 23.99 4.69
C ARG A 83 -20.37 23.95 4.96
N VAL A 84 -19.96 23.55 6.18
CA VAL A 84 -18.54 23.38 6.52
C VAL A 84 -17.99 22.12 5.86
N VAL A 85 -18.74 21.01 5.88
CA VAL A 85 -18.37 19.79 5.15
C VAL A 85 -18.17 20.07 3.65
N GLU A 86 -19.12 20.82 3.06
CA GLU A 86 -19.06 21.22 1.66
C GLU A 86 -17.86 22.13 1.36
N ALA A 87 -17.61 23.15 2.19
CA ALA A 87 -16.45 24.01 2.03
C ALA A 87 -15.13 23.23 2.11
N MET A 88 -15.00 22.30 3.07
CA MET A 88 -13.82 21.43 3.21
C MET A 88 -13.59 20.57 1.97
N LYS A 89 -14.67 20.08 1.33
CA LYS A 89 -14.58 19.34 0.06
C LYS A 89 -14.01 20.21 -1.07
N TYR A 90 -14.46 21.46 -1.19
CA TYR A 90 -14.00 22.37 -2.25
C TYR A 90 -12.57 22.89 -2.05
N LEU A 91 -12.04 22.84 -0.82
CA LEU A 91 -10.65 23.24 -0.53
C LEU A 91 -9.62 22.19 -0.93
N ILE A 92 -10.04 20.97 -1.28
CA ILE A 92 -9.13 19.92 -1.74
C ILE A 92 -8.88 20.09 -3.23
N ASP A 93 -7.61 20.31 -3.60
CA ASP A 93 -7.16 20.22 -4.99
C ASP A 93 -7.02 18.76 -5.41
N TYR A 94 -8.12 18.18 -5.90
CA TYR A 94 -8.14 16.80 -6.39
C TYR A 94 -7.26 16.57 -7.63
N GLN A 95 -6.89 17.62 -8.37
CA GLN A 95 -6.05 17.49 -9.55
C GLN A 95 -4.56 17.41 -9.19
N ALA A 96 -4.15 18.13 -8.15
CA ALA A 96 -2.79 18.06 -7.60
C ALA A 96 -2.54 16.79 -6.76
N LEU A 97 -3.58 16.10 -6.30
CA LEU A 97 -3.41 14.84 -5.59
C LEU A 97 -2.76 13.78 -6.49
N PRO A 98 -1.68 13.11 -6.04
CA PRO A 98 -1.12 11.97 -6.74
C PRO A 98 -2.23 10.96 -6.97
N ARG A 99 -2.50 10.62 -8.23
CA ARG A 99 -3.45 9.54 -8.51
C ARG A 99 -2.86 8.26 -7.91
N PRO A 100 -3.63 7.50 -7.12
CA PRO A 100 -3.20 6.16 -6.76
C PRO A 100 -2.84 5.45 -8.06
N SER A 101 -1.66 4.84 -8.10
CA SER A 101 -0.99 4.30 -9.29
C SER A 101 -1.83 3.20 -9.95
N ALA A 102 -2.92 3.59 -10.60
CA ALA A 102 -3.66 2.82 -11.57
C ALA A 102 -2.87 2.88 -12.88
N ARG A 103 -1.63 2.40 -12.86
CA ARG A 103 -0.92 2.05 -14.08
C ARG A 103 -1.36 0.63 -14.43
N ALA A 104 -2.58 0.53 -14.94
CA ALA A 104 -3.00 -0.63 -15.72
C ALA A 104 -2.23 -0.56 -17.04
N ARG A 105 -1.33 -1.53 -17.26
CA ARG A 105 -0.96 -1.98 -18.59
C ARG A 105 -1.35 -3.44 -18.70
#